data_AF-A0A397B2L2-F1
#
_entry.id   AF-A0A397B2L2-F1
#
_cell.length_a   1.000
_cell.length_b   1.000
_cell.length_c   1.000
_cell.angle_alpha   90.00
_cell.angle_beta   90.00
_cell.angle_gamma   90.00
#
_symmetry.space_group_name_H-M   'P 1'
#
loop_
_entity.id
_entity.type
_entity.pdbx_description
1 polymer ?
#
loop_
_entity_poly.entity_id
_entity_poly.type
_entity_poly.pdbx_seq_one_letter_code
_entity_poly.pdbx_strand_id
1 'polypeptide(L)'
;MAPSQQATASPLRYHKHNGRVFVSDRQKLTERSRLSSILLGNEHWDLFHGIPKGFTLRTRVRIKLETSHVGYAWDMFQTLVSLVACAVCVVQSYHDEFVVPSMDLSFGVIFAADYCLRFYCAKNRLWFPFTFSAIIDVLAVAPTIYDYVTNDSTGQRPTFAFLRFVRILRIMKAIQMSRHSSANHFTGTQLLSLGLLVTSIVFISACLFQLVENSYRAPILSDTGAWINNNVTLGDSFYFILVTISTVGYGDIAPATTFGKVVTCAMILGSLVMLPQEVNRLVALLAMQSPFRKTYIPDPNLPHVLLLGHVASASVLLDFFTEFYHPDRIVCGPNGAASINNIPCIIMAPVEPSEEVRALLVNPLFQ
;
A
#
# COMPACT_ATOMS: atom_id res chain seq x y z
N MET A 1 9.84 -44.76 -25.29
CA MET A 1 9.05 -44.28 -26.45
C MET A 1 7.60 -44.72 -26.27
N ALA A 2 6.73 -43.78 -25.93
CA ALA A 2 5.27 -43.88 -26.04
C ALA A 2 4.78 -42.42 -26.22
N PRO A 3 4.03 -42.07 -27.29
CA PRO A 3 3.62 -40.69 -27.52
C PRO A 3 2.18 -40.41 -27.06
N SER A 4 2.04 -39.30 -26.32
CA SER A 4 0.99 -38.27 -26.34
C SER A 4 -0.46 -38.63 -26.69
N GLN A 5 -1.38 -38.47 -25.72
CA GLN A 5 -2.79 -38.16 -25.96
C GLN A 5 -3.05 -36.65 -25.80
N GLN A 6 -3.37 -35.97 -26.90
CA GLN A 6 -3.97 -34.63 -26.91
C GLN A 6 -5.50 -34.79 -26.79
N ALA A 7 -6.08 -34.20 -25.76
CA ALA A 7 -7.54 -34.07 -25.61
C ALA A 7 -8.05 -32.95 -26.53
N THR A 8 -8.80 -33.34 -27.56
CA THR A 8 -9.53 -32.46 -28.48
C THR A 8 -10.72 -31.81 -27.80
N ALA A 9 -10.83 -30.48 -27.91
CA ALA A 9 -11.97 -29.69 -27.45
C ALA A 9 -13.27 -30.07 -28.20
N SER A 10 -14.38 -30.10 -27.46
CA SER A 10 -15.73 -30.44 -27.94
C SER A 10 -16.35 -29.36 -28.85
N PRO A 11 -17.22 -29.72 -29.81
CA PRO A 11 -17.87 -28.75 -30.68
C PRO A 11 -19.10 -28.12 -30.01
N LEU A 12 -19.22 -26.80 -30.16
CA LEU A 12 -20.30 -25.95 -29.64
C LEU A 12 -21.67 -26.33 -30.24
N ARG A 13 -22.65 -26.56 -29.37
CA ARG A 13 -24.06 -26.86 -29.70
C ARG A 13 -24.77 -25.60 -30.22
N TYR A 14 -25.31 -25.66 -31.44
CA TYR A 14 -26.26 -24.67 -31.95
C TYR A 14 -27.70 -25.12 -31.64
N HIS A 15 -28.47 -24.32 -30.92
CA HIS A 15 -29.92 -24.51 -30.82
C HIS A 15 -30.62 -23.68 -31.91
N LYS A 16 -31.34 -24.36 -32.80
CA LYS A 16 -32.14 -23.78 -33.88
C LYS A 16 -33.60 -23.84 -33.46
N HIS A 17 -34.22 -22.69 -33.18
CA HIS A 17 -35.67 -22.59 -33.02
C HIS A 17 -36.18 -21.39 -33.82
N ASN A 18 -37.09 -21.63 -34.76
CA ASN A 18 -37.86 -20.66 -35.56
C ASN A 18 -37.08 -19.57 -36.32
N GLY A 19 -36.26 -19.97 -37.30
CA GLY A 19 -36.02 -19.19 -38.53
C GLY A 19 -35.37 -17.81 -38.43
N ARG A 20 -35.03 -17.33 -37.24
CA ARG A 20 -34.28 -16.08 -37.00
C ARG A 20 -32.94 -16.42 -36.37
N VAL A 21 -31.87 -16.19 -37.11
CA VAL A 21 -30.50 -16.31 -36.58
C VAL A 21 -30.26 -15.14 -35.63
N PHE A 22 -30.33 -15.40 -34.33
CA PHE A 22 -29.84 -14.44 -33.33
C PHE A 22 -28.31 -14.49 -33.32
N VAL A 23 -27.71 -13.57 -34.06
CA VAL A 23 -26.30 -13.24 -33.90
C VAL A 23 -26.16 -12.58 -32.54
N SER A 24 -25.41 -13.20 -31.62
CA SER A 24 -25.10 -12.58 -30.33
C SER A 24 -24.40 -11.23 -30.56
N ASP A 25 -24.75 -10.22 -29.76
CA ASP A 25 -24.23 -8.84 -29.84
C ASP A 25 -22.69 -8.74 -29.73
N ARG A 26 -21.97 -9.84 -29.51
CA ARG A 26 -20.50 -9.91 -29.61
C ARG A 26 -19.95 -9.73 -31.02
N GLN A 27 -20.73 -9.93 -32.08
CA GLN A 27 -20.23 -9.87 -33.46
C GLN A 27 -20.39 -8.51 -34.17
N LYS A 28 -21.01 -7.50 -33.54
CA LYS A 28 -21.25 -6.18 -34.18
C LYS A 28 -20.11 -5.15 -34.05
N LEU A 29 -18.93 -5.51 -33.53
CA LEU A 29 -17.85 -4.55 -33.24
C LEU A 29 -16.65 -4.59 -34.19
N THR A 30 -16.70 -5.35 -35.27
CA THR A 30 -15.60 -5.45 -36.27
C THR A 30 -15.81 -4.60 -37.51
N GLU A 31 -16.14 -3.32 -37.32
CA GLU A 31 -15.83 -2.28 -38.31
C GLU A 31 -15.21 -1.10 -37.56
N ARG A 32 -13.88 -1.06 -37.52
CA ARG A 32 -13.16 0.14 -37.07
C ARG A 32 -12.32 0.71 -38.19
N SER A 33 -12.60 1.99 -38.45
CA SER A 33 -11.90 2.95 -39.28
C SER A 33 -10.37 2.84 -39.21
N ARG A 34 -9.73 3.02 -40.38
CA ARG A 34 -8.28 3.07 -40.66
C ARG A 34 -7.49 4.02 -39.74
N LEU A 35 -8.14 4.95 -39.04
CA LEU A 35 -7.47 5.81 -38.06
C LEU A 35 -7.08 5.07 -36.78
N SER A 36 -7.79 4.01 -36.43
CA SER A 36 -7.46 3.19 -35.26
C SER A 36 -6.16 2.40 -35.48
N SER A 37 -5.90 1.88 -36.68
CA SER A 37 -4.63 1.20 -37.00
C SER A 37 -3.42 2.13 -37.07
N ILE A 38 -3.63 3.42 -37.35
CA ILE A 38 -2.55 4.42 -37.44
C ILE A 38 -2.19 4.99 -36.06
N LEU A 39 -3.17 5.14 -35.15
CA LEU A 39 -2.91 5.51 -33.75
C LEU A 39 -2.47 4.30 -32.88
N LEU A 40 -2.81 3.07 -33.27
CA LEU A 40 -2.46 1.82 -32.58
C LEU A 40 -1.27 1.10 -33.25
N GLY A 41 -0.20 1.85 -33.52
CA GLY A 41 1.05 1.30 -34.04
C GLY A 41 1.56 0.11 -33.22
N ASN A 42 1.75 -1.01 -33.93
CA ASN A 42 2.50 -2.22 -33.65
C ASN A 42 2.35 -2.98 -32.31
N GLU A 43 2.04 -4.26 -32.51
CA GLU A 43 1.66 -5.30 -31.54
C GLU A 43 2.82 -5.90 -30.71
N HIS A 44 3.86 -5.12 -30.38
CA HIS A 44 5.07 -5.64 -29.72
C HIS A 44 5.27 -5.26 -28.25
N TRP A 45 4.28 -4.66 -27.59
CA TRP A 45 4.41 -4.38 -26.16
C TRP A 45 4.15 -5.66 -25.35
N ASP A 46 5.22 -6.35 -24.93
CA ASP A 46 5.24 -7.44 -23.92
C ASP A 46 4.45 -7.09 -22.64
N LEU A 47 4.18 -5.79 -22.44
CA LEU A 47 3.35 -5.23 -21.39
C LEU A 47 1.96 -5.86 -21.25
N PHE A 48 1.31 -6.34 -22.33
CA PHE A 48 -0.06 -6.88 -22.30
C PHE A 48 -0.16 -8.40 -22.48
N HIS A 49 0.95 -9.13 -22.27
CA HIS A 49 0.94 -10.60 -22.34
C HIS A 49 -0.09 -11.20 -21.36
N GLY A 50 -0.92 -12.13 -21.84
CA GLY A 50 -1.96 -12.81 -21.03
C GLY A 50 -3.36 -12.18 -21.04
N ILE A 51 -3.58 -11.01 -21.66
CA ILE A 51 -4.92 -10.37 -21.72
C ILE A 51 -5.60 -10.67 -23.07
N PRO A 52 -6.85 -11.19 -23.11
CA PRO A 52 -7.54 -11.52 -24.35
C PRO A 52 -7.67 -10.33 -25.31
N LYS A 53 -7.38 -10.55 -26.60
CA LYS A 53 -7.34 -9.49 -27.62
C LYS A 53 -8.71 -8.83 -27.90
N GLY A 54 -9.82 -9.41 -27.44
CA GLY A 54 -11.17 -8.85 -27.63
C GLY A 54 -11.49 -7.59 -26.79
N PHE A 55 -10.66 -7.24 -25.80
CA PHE A 55 -10.89 -6.08 -24.95
C PHE A 55 -10.33 -4.78 -25.55
N THR A 56 -11.09 -3.69 -25.41
CA THR A 56 -10.64 -2.33 -25.75
C THR A 56 -9.38 -1.96 -24.98
N LEU A 57 -8.47 -1.18 -25.57
CA LEU A 57 -7.18 -0.77 -24.97
C LEU A 57 -7.35 -0.23 -23.54
N ARG A 58 -8.35 0.62 -23.29
CA ARG A 58 -8.72 1.11 -21.95
C ARG A 58 -8.92 0.01 -20.90
N THR A 59 -9.55 -1.10 -21.30
CA THR A 59 -9.85 -2.22 -20.42
C THR A 59 -8.59 -3.02 -20.16
N ARG A 60 -7.70 -3.13 -21.15
CA ARG A 60 -6.39 -3.77 -20.98
C ARG A 60 -5.49 -2.95 -20.05
N VAL A 61 -5.44 -1.63 -20.24
CA VAL A 61 -4.70 -0.71 -19.36
C VAL A 61 -5.25 -0.76 -17.95
N ARG A 62 -6.58 -0.72 -17.77
CA ARG A 62 -7.21 -0.87 -16.45
C ARG A 62 -6.83 -2.19 -15.80
N ILE A 63 -7.03 -3.32 -16.47
CA ILE A 63 -6.70 -4.64 -15.93
C ILE A 63 -5.22 -4.68 -15.55
N LYS A 64 -4.34 -4.14 -16.40
CA LYS A 64 -2.90 -4.10 -16.10
C LYS A 64 -2.61 -3.23 -14.87
N LEU A 65 -3.17 -2.03 -14.77
CA LEU A 65 -3.00 -1.18 -13.58
C LEU A 65 -3.55 -1.83 -12.30
N GLU A 66 -4.66 -2.57 -12.39
CA GLU A 66 -5.32 -3.17 -11.23
C GLU A 66 -4.70 -4.50 -10.76
N THR A 67 -4.04 -5.25 -11.65
CA THR A 67 -3.59 -6.64 -11.37
C THR A 67 -2.08 -6.85 -11.53
N SER A 68 -1.37 -5.90 -12.13
CA SER A 68 0.07 -6.03 -12.38
C SER A 68 0.92 -5.45 -11.25
N HIS A 69 2.11 -6.02 -11.07
CA HIS A 69 3.21 -5.40 -10.32
C HIS A 69 3.54 -3.98 -10.81
N VAL A 70 3.32 -3.69 -12.09
CA VAL A 70 3.52 -2.34 -12.66
C VAL A 70 2.57 -1.32 -12.05
N GLY A 71 1.31 -1.69 -11.81
CA GLY A 71 0.34 -0.80 -11.16
C GLY A 71 0.69 -0.56 -9.70
N TYR A 72 1.11 -1.62 -9.00
CA TYR A 72 1.62 -1.50 -7.63
C TYR A 72 2.86 -0.60 -7.54
N ALA A 73 3.84 -0.76 -8.43
CA ALA A 73 5.03 0.09 -8.48
C ALA A 73 4.69 1.55 -8.79
N TRP A 74 3.68 1.78 -9.64
CA TRP A 74 3.18 3.12 -9.96
C TRP A 74 2.51 3.79 -8.75
N ASP A 75 1.66 3.08 -8.02
CA ASP A 75 1.04 3.59 -6.79
C ASP A 75 2.10 3.84 -5.69
N MET A 76 3.12 2.99 -5.59
CA MET A 76 4.27 3.20 -4.70
C MET A 76 5.03 4.47 -5.04
N PHE A 77 5.33 4.67 -6.33
CA PHE A 77 6.00 5.87 -6.83
C PHE A 77 5.19 7.13 -6.51
N GLN A 78 3.88 7.12 -6.73
CA GLN A 78 3.03 8.26 -6.39
C GLN A 78 2.97 8.55 -4.89
N THR A 79 2.93 7.50 -4.08
CA THR A 79 2.94 7.64 -2.62
C THR A 79 4.24 8.28 -2.17
N LEU A 80 5.38 7.86 -2.72
CA LEU A 80 6.69 8.47 -2.47
C LEU A 80 6.72 9.95 -2.87
N VAL A 81 6.26 10.27 -4.08
CA VAL A 81 6.17 11.66 -4.56
C VAL A 81 5.26 12.50 -3.65
N SER A 82 4.16 11.92 -3.17
CA SER A 82 3.24 12.59 -2.24
C SER A 82 3.91 12.88 -0.90
N LEU A 83 4.70 11.94 -0.38
CA LEU A 83 5.45 12.10 0.87
C LEU A 83 6.54 13.17 0.74
N VAL A 84 7.28 13.18 -0.36
CA VAL A 84 8.27 14.23 -0.66
C VAL A 84 7.59 15.59 -0.77
N ALA A 85 6.46 15.70 -1.47
CA ALA A 85 5.71 16.94 -1.56
C ALA A 85 5.23 17.43 -0.18
N CYS A 86 4.86 16.51 0.72
CA CYS A 86 4.50 16.87 2.10
C CYS A 86 5.72 17.34 2.91
N ALA A 87 6.87 16.68 2.79
CA ALA A 87 8.10 17.10 3.46
C ALA A 87 8.52 18.51 3.01
N VAL A 88 8.42 18.80 1.71
CA VAL A 88 8.62 20.15 1.17
C VAL A 88 7.64 21.13 1.81
N CYS A 89 6.36 20.77 1.92
CA CYS A 89 5.35 21.62 2.56
C CYS A 89 5.67 21.91 4.03
N VAL A 90 6.21 20.95 4.79
CA VAL A 90 6.71 21.17 6.16
C VAL A 90 7.81 22.21 6.14
N VAL A 91 8.83 22.02 5.31
CA VAL A 91 9.99 22.92 5.22
C VAL A 91 9.54 24.33 4.86
N GLN A 92 8.63 24.47 3.88
CA GLN A 92 8.02 25.74 3.52
C GLN A 92 7.21 26.38 4.66
N SER A 93 6.62 25.58 5.56
CA SER A 93 5.89 26.11 6.72
C SER A 93 6.80 26.72 7.78
N TYR A 94 8.09 26.34 7.82
CA TYR A 94 9.07 26.89 8.76
C TYR A 94 9.97 27.95 8.08
N HIS A 95 10.22 27.81 6.78
CA HIS A 95 11.08 28.68 5.99
C HIS A 95 10.30 29.23 4.78
N ASP A 96 9.62 30.36 4.96
CA ASP A 96 8.88 31.04 3.90
C ASP A 96 9.79 31.48 2.72
N GLU A 97 11.11 31.57 2.92
CA GLU A 97 12.09 31.89 1.87
C GLU A 97 12.34 30.71 0.89
N PHE A 98 12.03 29.47 1.29
CA PHE A 98 12.33 28.24 0.53
C PHE A 98 11.16 27.79 -0.38
N VAL A 99 10.40 28.74 -0.93
CA VAL A 99 9.30 28.44 -1.85
C VAL A 99 9.84 28.33 -3.27
N VAL A 100 9.92 27.11 -3.80
CA VAL A 100 10.34 26.81 -5.18
C VAL A 100 9.12 26.43 -6.02
N PRO A 101 8.47 27.37 -6.74
CA PRO A 101 7.17 27.13 -7.39
C PRO A 101 7.22 26.08 -8.50
N SER A 102 8.36 25.94 -9.17
CA SER A 102 8.57 24.94 -10.23
C SER A 102 8.44 23.50 -9.72
N MET A 103 8.87 23.26 -8.48
CA MET A 103 8.78 21.93 -7.87
C MET A 103 7.34 21.57 -7.52
N ASP A 104 6.56 22.50 -6.96
CA ASP A 104 5.14 22.29 -6.67
C ASP A 104 4.33 22.00 -7.93
N LEU A 105 4.63 22.72 -9.03
CA LEU A 105 4.02 22.48 -10.34
C LEU A 105 4.36 21.07 -10.86
N SER A 106 5.62 20.64 -10.74
CA SER A 106 6.04 19.30 -11.20
C SER A 106 5.27 18.18 -10.50
N PHE A 107 5.05 18.29 -9.18
CA PHE A 107 4.22 17.35 -8.43
C PHE A 107 2.76 17.40 -8.89
N GLY A 108 2.22 18.61 -9.10
CA GLY A 108 0.86 18.80 -9.62
C GLY A 108 0.63 18.11 -10.96
N VAL A 109 1.58 18.24 -11.89
CA VAL A 109 1.51 17.60 -13.22
C VAL A 109 1.52 16.08 -13.13
N ILE A 110 2.35 15.50 -12.25
CA ILE A 110 2.40 14.04 -12.03
C ILE A 110 1.05 13.53 -11.53
N PHE A 111 0.45 14.19 -10.53
CA PHE A 111 -0.87 13.79 -10.01
C PHE A 111 -2.00 14.02 -11.02
N ALA A 112 -1.91 15.09 -11.82
CA ALA A 112 -2.89 15.36 -12.88
C ALA A 112 -2.82 14.27 -13.97
N ALA A 113 -1.62 13.83 -14.34
CA ALA A 113 -1.42 12.74 -15.30
C ALA A 113 -2.05 11.43 -14.80
N ASP A 114 -1.88 11.09 -13.53
CA ASP A 114 -2.53 9.93 -12.90
C ASP A 114 -4.05 10.02 -12.94
N TYR A 115 -4.60 11.18 -12.54
CA TYR A 115 -6.04 11.40 -12.59
C TYR A 115 -6.58 11.23 -14.01
N CYS A 116 -5.90 11.78 -15.02
CA CYS A 116 -6.28 11.64 -16.43
C CYS A 116 -6.21 10.17 -16.89
N LEU A 117 -5.17 9.44 -16.50
CA LEU A 117 -5.01 8.02 -16.82
C LEU A 117 -6.16 7.19 -16.24
N ARG A 118 -6.53 7.44 -14.98
CA ARG A 118 -7.63 6.73 -14.30
C ARG A 118 -9.00 7.13 -14.82
N PHE A 119 -9.19 8.41 -15.15
CA PHE A 119 -10.40 8.91 -15.82
C PHE A 119 -10.59 8.24 -17.19
N TYR A 120 -9.52 8.11 -17.97
CA TYR A 120 -9.53 7.36 -19.24
C TYR A 120 -9.86 5.89 -19.05
N CYS A 121 -9.33 5.29 -17.99
CA CYS A 121 -9.58 3.89 -17.65
C CYS A 121 -10.95 3.65 -17.00
N ALA A 122 -11.72 4.67 -16.59
CA ALA A 122 -12.96 4.50 -15.85
C ALA A 122 -14.09 3.81 -16.66
N LYS A 123 -14.93 3.00 -15.98
CA LYS A 123 -16.08 2.33 -16.62
C LYS A 123 -17.19 3.33 -16.97
N ASN A 124 -17.49 4.23 -16.03
CA ASN A 124 -18.53 5.25 -16.14
C ASN A 124 -17.90 6.64 -15.93
N ARG A 125 -17.60 7.36 -17.02
CA ARG A 125 -16.88 8.66 -16.97
C ARG A 125 -17.62 9.75 -16.19
N LEU A 126 -18.95 9.78 -16.27
CA LEU A 126 -19.76 10.79 -15.59
C LEU A 126 -19.84 10.58 -14.07
N TRP A 127 -19.76 9.32 -13.63
CA TRP A 127 -19.81 8.95 -12.21
C TRP A 127 -18.41 8.82 -11.58
N PHE A 128 -17.38 8.67 -12.39
CA PHE A 128 -16.00 8.57 -11.93
C PHE A 128 -15.57 9.72 -11.00
N PRO A 129 -15.74 11.02 -11.34
CA PRO A 129 -15.27 12.11 -10.47
C PRO A 129 -15.95 12.14 -9.09
N PHE A 130 -17.14 11.54 -8.95
CA PHE A 130 -17.86 11.43 -7.68
C PHE A 130 -17.45 10.20 -6.84
N THR A 131 -16.49 9.41 -7.31
CA THR A 131 -15.94 8.29 -6.55
C THR A 131 -14.93 8.80 -5.52
N PHE A 132 -14.94 8.29 -4.30
CA PHE A 132 -14.02 8.72 -3.22
C PHE A 132 -12.54 8.80 -3.65
N SER A 133 -12.05 7.81 -4.38
CA SER A 133 -10.68 7.81 -4.92
C SER A 133 -10.42 8.96 -5.90
N ALA A 134 -11.38 9.24 -6.78
CA ALA A 134 -11.26 10.32 -7.74
C ALA A 134 -11.38 11.71 -7.07
N ILE A 135 -12.17 11.82 -6.00
CA ILE A 135 -12.25 13.05 -5.19
C ILE A 135 -10.88 13.36 -4.57
N ILE A 136 -10.21 12.37 -3.99
CA ILE A 136 -8.84 12.54 -3.46
C ILE A 136 -7.89 13.00 -4.57
N ASP A 137 -7.97 12.40 -5.75
CA ASP A 137 -7.12 12.75 -6.90
C ASP A 137 -7.38 14.19 -7.39
N VAL A 138 -8.64 14.64 -7.40
CA VAL A 138 -9.02 16.01 -7.74
C VAL A 138 -8.52 16.99 -6.68
N LEU A 139 -8.73 16.69 -5.39
CA LEU A 139 -8.25 17.54 -4.28
C LEU A 139 -6.73 17.65 -4.28
N ALA A 140 -6.02 16.58 -4.66
CA ALA A 140 -4.57 16.60 -4.82
C ALA A 140 -4.10 17.58 -5.90
N VAL A 141 -4.83 17.69 -7.01
CA VAL A 141 -4.45 18.49 -8.19
C VAL A 141 -4.98 19.92 -8.13
N ALA A 142 -6.11 20.15 -7.46
CA ALA A 142 -6.81 21.44 -7.45
C ALA A 142 -5.95 22.64 -7.00
N PRO A 143 -5.14 22.57 -5.92
CA PRO A 143 -4.33 23.71 -5.50
C PRO A 143 -3.30 24.12 -6.55
N THR A 144 -2.64 23.16 -7.19
CA THR A 144 -1.63 23.44 -8.23
C THR A 144 -2.23 24.07 -9.47
N ILE A 145 -3.43 23.66 -9.87
CA ILE A 145 -4.14 24.31 -10.99
C ILE A 145 -4.52 25.74 -10.59
N TYR A 146 -5.04 25.94 -9.38
CA TYR A 146 -5.43 27.26 -8.90
C TYR A 146 -4.26 28.24 -8.87
N ASP A 147 -3.13 27.81 -8.29
CA ASP A 147 -1.93 28.66 -8.23
C ASP A 147 -1.41 28.98 -9.63
N TYR A 148 -1.41 28.01 -10.55
CA TYR A 148 -0.99 28.26 -11.93
C TYR A 148 -1.86 29.31 -12.64
N VAL A 149 -3.18 29.24 -12.47
CA VAL A 149 -4.13 30.18 -13.10
C VAL A 149 -4.05 31.59 -12.48
N THR A 150 -3.82 31.68 -11.16
CA THR A 150 -3.82 32.97 -10.43
C THR A 150 -2.46 33.69 -10.45
N ASN A 151 -1.35 32.97 -10.61
CA ASN A 151 -0.02 33.58 -10.71
C ASN A 151 0.13 34.55 -11.91
N ASP A 152 -0.69 34.39 -12.95
CA ASP A 152 -0.58 35.16 -14.20
C ASP A 152 -1.29 36.53 -14.15
N SER A 153 -2.14 36.79 -13.14
CA SER A 153 -3.10 37.91 -13.21
C SER A 153 -2.83 39.10 -12.28
N THR A 154 -2.05 38.97 -11.19
CA THR A 154 -1.92 40.08 -10.22
C THR A 154 -0.57 40.28 -9.54
N GLY A 155 0.44 39.40 -9.71
CA GLY A 155 1.77 39.54 -9.07
C GLY A 155 1.78 39.46 -7.52
N GLN A 156 0.65 39.67 -6.87
CA GLN A 156 0.37 39.32 -5.49
C GLN A 156 -0.20 37.91 -5.46
N ARG A 157 0.55 36.96 -4.89
CA ARG A 157 0.08 35.60 -4.65
C ARG A 157 -1.03 35.66 -3.60
N PRO A 158 -2.33 35.52 -3.93
CA PRO A 158 -3.36 35.39 -2.91
C PRO A 158 -3.24 33.96 -2.40
N THR A 159 -2.32 33.74 -1.46
CA THR A 159 -2.06 32.41 -0.93
C THR A 159 -3.13 32.15 0.12
N PHE A 160 -4.32 31.70 -0.32
CA PHE A 160 -5.29 31.16 0.62
C PHE A 160 -4.59 30.07 1.42
N ALA A 161 -4.36 30.32 2.71
CA ALA A 161 -3.67 29.39 3.59
C ALA A 161 -4.29 27.99 3.45
N PHE A 162 -5.63 27.93 3.38
CA PHE A 162 -6.42 26.73 3.08
C PHE A 162 -5.90 25.88 1.91
N LEU A 163 -5.53 26.50 0.77
CA LEU A 163 -5.07 25.77 -0.41
C LEU A 163 -3.71 25.11 -0.21
N ARG A 164 -2.82 25.69 0.62
CA ARG A 164 -1.55 25.03 1.00
C ARG A 164 -1.82 23.70 1.71
N PHE A 165 -2.83 23.65 2.57
CA PHE A 165 -3.16 22.44 3.32
C PHE A 165 -3.95 21.41 2.49
N VAL A 166 -4.73 21.83 1.48
CA VAL A 166 -5.32 20.89 0.51
C VAL A 166 -4.23 20.09 -0.22
N ARG A 167 -3.03 20.66 -0.43
CA ARG A 167 -1.89 19.92 -1.00
C ARG A 167 -1.47 18.75 -0.11
N ILE A 168 -1.72 18.81 1.19
CA ILE A 168 -1.35 17.76 2.15
C ILE A 168 -2.30 16.55 2.02
N LEU A 169 -3.53 16.76 1.55
CA LEU A 169 -4.44 15.66 1.21
C LEU A 169 -3.89 14.72 0.13
N ARG A 170 -2.84 15.13 -0.62
CA ARG A 170 -2.08 14.25 -1.51
C ARG A 170 -1.55 13.02 -0.79
N ILE A 171 -1.22 13.12 0.50
CA ILE A 171 -0.73 11.96 1.26
C ILE A 171 -1.80 10.88 1.44
N MET A 172 -3.10 11.19 1.26
CA MET A 172 -4.16 10.18 1.15
C MET A 172 -4.01 9.26 -0.07
N LYS A 173 -3.16 9.59 -1.04
CA LYS A 173 -2.74 8.65 -2.09
C LYS A 173 -2.11 7.38 -1.51
N ALA A 174 -1.48 7.46 -0.33
CA ALA A 174 -0.96 6.29 0.38
C ALA A 174 -2.05 5.25 0.72
N ILE A 175 -3.29 5.69 0.94
CA ILE A 175 -4.44 4.79 1.17
C ILE A 175 -4.72 3.93 -0.07
N GLN A 176 -4.47 4.47 -1.26
CA GLN A 176 -4.73 3.76 -2.51
C GLN A 176 -3.74 2.60 -2.71
N MET A 177 -2.51 2.75 -2.24
CA MET A 177 -1.51 1.68 -2.20
C MET A 177 -1.98 0.50 -1.33
N SER A 178 -2.68 0.78 -0.22
CA SER A 178 -3.27 -0.27 0.65
C SER A 178 -4.30 -1.15 -0.09
N ARG A 179 -4.93 -0.63 -1.15
CA ARG A 179 -5.94 -1.35 -1.95
C ARG A 179 -5.32 -2.40 -2.86
N HIS A 180 -4.08 -2.18 -3.33
CA HIS A 180 -3.34 -3.11 -4.19
C HIS A 180 -2.51 -4.14 -3.43
N SER A 181 -2.59 -4.17 -2.09
CA SER A 181 -1.90 -5.18 -1.28
C SER A 181 -2.51 -6.57 -1.51
N SER A 182 -2.09 -7.22 -2.59
CA SER A 182 -2.41 -8.59 -2.93
C SER A 182 -1.68 -9.53 -1.97
N ALA A 183 -2.38 -10.56 -1.49
CA ALA A 183 -1.95 -11.51 -0.46
C ALA A 183 -0.63 -12.28 -0.72
N ASN A 184 0.04 -12.07 -1.85
CA ASN A 184 1.10 -12.96 -2.34
C ASN A 184 2.55 -12.51 -2.07
N HIS A 185 2.82 -11.28 -1.63
CA HIS A 185 4.18 -10.85 -1.26
C HIS A 185 4.14 -10.01 0.01
N PHE A 186 4.34 -10.65 1.16
CA PHE A 186 4.15 -10.04 2.46
C PHE A 186 5.34 -10.33 3.38
N THR A 187 6.06 -9.27 3.75
CA THR A 187 6.60 -9.09 5.12
C THR A 187 7.05 -7.64 5.36
N GLY A 188 7.73 -6.99 4.39
CA GLY A 188 8.19 -5.61 4.56
C GLY A 188 7.27 -4.53 3.99
N THR A 189 6.76 -4.74 2.77
CA THR A 189 6.05 -3.70 2.01
C THR A 189 4.69 -3.35 2.59
N GLN A 190 3.99 -4.30 3.20
CA GLN A 190 2.68 -4.04 3.78
C GLN A 190 2.78 -3.38 5.16
N LEU A 191 3.80 -3.73 5.97
CA LEU A 191 4.14 -2.98 7.19
C LEU A 191 4.48 -1.53 6.84
N LEU A 192 5.26 -1.33 5.77
CA LEU A 192 5.56 0.01 5.24
C LEU A 192 4.29 0.72 4.77
N SER A 193 3.37 0.04 4.06
CA SER A 193 2.11 0.65 3.63
C SER A 193 1.21 1.08 4.80
N LEU A 194 1.14 0.28 5.87
CA LEU A 194 0.38 0.62 7.07
C LEU A 194 1.05 1.76 7.83
N GLY A 195 2.37 1.71 8.01
CA GLY A 195 3.14 2.79 8.61
C GLY A 195 2.93 4.11 7.86
N LEU A 196 3.05 4.08 6.52
CA LEU A 196 2.78 5.23 5.67
C LEU A 196 1.35 5.73 5.83
N LEU A 197 0.35 4.86 5.89
CA LEU A 197 -1.05 5.24 6.09
C LEU A 197 -1.26 5.92 7.45
N VAL A 198 -0.70 5.38 8.53
CA VAL A 198 -0.80 5.97 9.88
C VAL A 198 -0.13 7.34 9.91
N THR A 199 1.11 7.44 9.41
CA THR A 199 1.83 8.71 9.29
C THR A 199 1.04 9.71 8.44
N SER A 200 0.40 9.25 7.37
CA SER A 200 -0.45 10.08 6.50
C SER A 200 -1.65 10.68 7.23
N ILE A 201 -2.36 9.87 8.00
CA ILE A 201 -3.53 10.31 8.77
C ILE A 201 -3.10 11.35 9.81
N VAL A 202 -2.05 11.05 10.58
CA VAL A 202 -1.49 11.95 11.61
C VAL A 202 -1.06 13.29 10.98
N PHE A 203 -0.43 13.23 9.82
CA PHE A 203 0.07 14.42 9.13
C PHE A 203 -1.08 15.31 8.63
N ILE A 204 -2.12 14.72 8.05
CA ILE A 204 -3.30 15.46 7.61
C ILE A 204 -4.05 16.08 8.79
N SER A 205 -4.30 15.32 9.86
CA SER A 205 -5.02 15.85 11.03
C SER A 205 -4.24 16.99 11.68
N ALA A 206 -2.91 16.88 11.79
CA ALA A 206 -2.07 17.92 12.39
C ALA A 206 -2.17 19.22 11.57
N CYS A 207 -2.07 19.10 10.25
CA CYS A 207 -2.17 20.25 9.35
C CYS A 207 -3.57 20.86 9.32
N LEU A 208 -4.64 20.05 9.31
CA LEU A 208 -6.02 20.54 9.37
C LEU A 208 -6.29 21.26 10.70
N PHE A 209 -5.80 20.71 11.81
CA PHE A 209 -5.90 21.35 13.12
C PHE A 209 -5.17 22.69 13.14
N GLN A 210 -3.91 22.73 12.71
CA GLN A 210 -3.12 23.95 12.63
C GLN A 210 -3.80 25.02 11.77
N LEU A 211 -4.32 24.64 10.60
CA LEU A 211 -5.01 25.54 9.68
C LEU A 211 -6.23 26.17 10.35
N VAL A 212 -7.12 25.34 10.88
CA VAL A 212 -8.40 25.80 11.43
C VAL A 212 -8.16 26.64 12.66
N GLU A 213 -7.25 26.20 13.53
CA GLU A 213 -6.92 26.93 14.73
C GLU A 213 -6.28 28.29 14.37
N ASN A 214 -5.26 28.34 13.52
CA ASN A 214 -4.61 29.61 13.16
C ASN A 214 -5.50 30.54 12.31
N SER A 215 -6.49 30.02 11.59
CA SER A 215 -7.41 30.85 10.80
C SER A 215 -8.48 31.55 11.64
N TYR A 216 -8.90 30.94 12.76
CA TYR A 216 -10.01 31.41 13.58
C TYR A 216 -9.60 31.86 14.99
N ARG A 217 -8.33 31.72 15.36
CA ARG A 217 -7.83 32.10 16.69
C ARG A 217 -7.60 33.60 16.76
N ALA A 218 -8.17 34.21 17.80
CA ALA A 218 -7.99 35.62 18.06
C ALA A 218 -6.60 35.90 18.68
N PRO A 219 -5.96 37.04 18.35
CA PRO A 219 -4.75 37.47 19.02
C PRO A 219 -5.03 37.77 20.49
N ILE A 220 -4.04 37.55 21.35
CA ILE A 220 -4.15 37.73 22.81
C ILE A 220 -3.40 39.01 23.19
N LEU A 221 -3.96 39.78 24.13
CA LEU A 221 -3.23 40.89 24.74
C LEU A 221 -2.13 40.33 25.65
N SER A 222 -0.88 40.72 25.42
CA SER A 222 0.21 40.48 26.36
C SER A 222 0.08 41.38 27.59
N ASP A 223 0.75 40.99 28.68
CA ASP A 223 0.84 41.80 29.91
C ASP A 223 1.50 43.17 29.65
N THR A 224 2.23 43.31 28.55
CA THR A 224 2.83 44.58 28.07
C THR A 224 1.87 45.43 27.23
N GLY A 225 0.61 45.03 27.06
CA GLY A 225 -0.40 45.74 26.28
C GLY A 225 -0.29 45.57 24.76
N ALA A 226 0.58 44.68 24.28
CA ALA A 226 0.76 44.41 22.85
C ALA A 226 -0.07 43.20 22.42
N TRP A 227 -0.63 43.23 21.20
CA TRP A 227 -1.30 42.07 20.63
C TRP A 227 -0.26 41.04 20.16
N ILE A 228 -0.28 39.84 20.73
CA ILE A 228 0.57 38.72 20.32
C ILE A 228 -0.30 37.67 19.62
N ASN A 229 0.16 37.23 18.45
CA ASN A 229 -0.44 36.12 17.74
C ASN A 229 -0.12 34.82 18.48
N ASN A 230 -1.11 34.21 19.12
CA ASN A 230 -0.96 32.91 19.78
C ASN A 230 -1.19 31.77 18.78
N ASN A 231 -0.35 31.71 17.74
CA ASN A 231 -0.47 30.71 16.69
C ASN A 231 0.11 29.38 17.14
N VAL A 232 -0.56 28.29 16.76
CA VAL A 232 -0.08 26.93 17.01
C VAL A 232 0.91 26.56 15.90
N THR A 233 2.07 26.05 16.29
CA THR A 233 3.06 25.57 15.31
C THR A 233 2.64 24.22 14.74
N LEU A 234 3.25 23.84 13.61
CA LEU A 234 2.99 22.53 13.01
C LEU A 234 3.44 21.40 13.95
N GLY A 235 4.57 21.56 14.63
CA GLY A 235 5.09 20.61 15.63
C GLY A 235 4.13 20.40 16.81
N ASP A 236 3.58 21.50 17.36
CA ASP A 236 2.59 21.43 18.44
C ASP A 236 1.32 20.70 17.99
N SER A 237 0.92 20.94 16.73
CA SER A 237 -0.23 20.27 16.12
C SER A 237 0.02 18.77 15.92
N PHE A 238 1.23 18.38 15.52
CA PHE A 238 1.64 16.97 15.43
C PHE A 238 1.56 16.27 16.78
N TYR A 239 2.16 16.90 17.80
CA TYR A 239 2.15 16.39 19.15
C TYR A 239 0.71 16.24 19.68
N PHE A 240 -0.11 17.28 19.55
CA PHE A 240 -1.52 17.26 19.95
C PHE A 240 -2.29 16.09 19.30
N ILE A 241 -2.14 15.93 18.00
CA ILE A 241 -2.80 14.85 17.25
C ILE A 241 -2.30 13.48 17.69
N LEU A 242 -0.99 13.28 17.85
CA LEU A 242 -0.44 12.00 18.26
C LEU A 242 -0.98 11.59 19.63
N VAL A 243 -0.95 12.51 20.60
CA VAL A 243 -1.48 12.32 21.96
C VAL A 243 -2.99 12.04 21.96
N THR A 244 -3.72 12.67 21.03
CA THR A 244 -5.18 12.51 20.91
C THR A 244 -5.55 11.19 20.26
N ILE A 245 -4.90 10.82 19.15
CA ILE A 245 -5.13 9.54 18.43
C ILE A 245 -4.67 8.36 19.29
N SER A 246 -3.60 8.51 20.07
CA SER A 246 -3.15 7.52 21.04
C SER A 246 -4.05 7.41 22.27
N THR A 247 -5.13 8.20 22.35
CA THR A 247 -6.08 8.24 23.46
C THR A 247 -5.47 8.64 24.81
N VAL A 248 -4.30 9.28 24.81
CA VAL A 248 -3.61 9.71 26.04
C VAL A 248 -4.22 11.01 26.57
N GLY A 249 -4.33 12.03 25.71
CA GLY A 249 -5.03 13.28 26.04
C GLY A 249 -4.48 14.07 27.23
N TYR A 250 -3.20 14.47 27.20
CA TYR A 250 -2.59 15.26 28.29
C TYR A 250 -3.31 16.58 28.61
N GLY A 251 -3.93 17.19 27.59
CA GLY A 251 -4.70 18.44 27.74
C GLY A 251 -3.85 19.72 27.85
N ASP A 252 -2.55 19.62 27.59
CA ASP A 252 -1.61 20.75 27.49
C ASP A 252 -1.85 21.60 26.24
N ILE A 253 -2.17 20.98 25.11
CA ILE A 253 -2.66 21.64 23.90
C ILE A 253 -4.09 21.18 23.63
N ALA A 254 -4.99 22.14 23.37
CA ALA A 254 -6.40 21.87 23.08
C ALA A 254 -6.96 22.88 22.07
N PRO A 255 -7.96 22.51 21.26
CA PRO A 255 -8.65 23.43 20.37
C PRO A 255 -9.34 24.54 21.17
N ALA A 256 -8.93 25.79 20.96
CA ALA A 256 -9.61 26.94 21.56
C ALA A 256 -10.80 27.38 20.71
N THR A 257 -10.71 27.24 19.38
CA THR A 257 -11.74 27.68 18.45
C THR A 257 -12.90 26.68 18.33
N THR A 258 -14.12 27.15 18.09
CA THR A 258 -15.30 26.28 17.86
C THR A 258 -15.10 25.39 16.64
N PHE A 259 -14.55 25.93 15.55
CA PHE A 259 -14.23 25.15 14.35
C PHE A 259 -13.12 24.12 14.62
N GLY A 260 -12.10 24.49 15.39
CA GLY A 260 -11.05 23.57 15.82
C GLY A 260 -11.62 22.39 16.61
N LYS A 261 -12.56 22.64 17.53
CA LYS A 261 -13.26 21.59 18.28
C LYS A 261 -14.04 20.64 17.37
N VAL A 262 -14.81 21.17 16.42
CA VAL A 262 -15.58 20.36 15.47
C VAL A 262 -14.66 19.47 14.63
N VAL A 263 -13.57 20.03 14.12
CA VAL A 263 -12.59 19.30 13.32
C VAL A 263 -11.89 18.23 14.14
N THR A 264 -11.44 18.55 15.37
CA THR A 264 -10.85 17.56 16.27
C THR A 264 -11.81 16.41 16.56
N CYS A 265 -13.09 16.68 16.84
CA CYS A 265 -14.10 15.63 17.02
C CYS A 265 -14.24 14.73 15.79
N ALA A 266 -14.31 15.32 14.59
CA ALA A 266 -14.38 14.57 13.34
C ALA A 266 -13.12 13.71 13.11
N MET A 267 -11.93 14.25 13.41
CA MET A 267 -10.67 13.52 13.28
C MET A 267 -10.59 12.34 14.24
N ILE A 268 -11.02 12.51 15.50
CA ILE A 268 -11.06 11.43 16.50
C ILE A 268 -11.98 10.30 16.04
N LEU A 269 -13.20 10.63 15.60
CA LEU A 269 -14.15 9.65 15.10
C LEU A 269 -13.60 8.90 13.88
N GLY A 270 -12.98 9.63 12.95
CA GLY A 270 -12.34 9.05 11.76
C GLY A 270 -11.19 8.11 12.11
N SER A 271 -10.27 8.53 13.00
CA SER A 271 -9.12 7.72 13.39
C SER A 271 -9.52 6.48 14.18
N LEU A 272 -10.57 6.58 15.02
CA LEU A 272 -11.08 5.47 15.81
C LEU A 272 -11.70 4.36 14.94
N VAL A 273 -12.26 4.71 13.78
CA VAL A 273 -12.80 3.72 12.84
C VAL A 273 -11.70 3.16 11.92
N MET A 274 -10.86 4.03 11.35
CA MET A 274 -9.90 3.64 10.31
C MET A 274 -8.70 2.86 10.85
N LEU A 275 -8.11 3.30 11.98
CA LEU A 275 -6.88 2.69 12.48
C LEU A 275 -7.08 1.23 12.92
N PRO A 276 -8.11 0.86 13.70
CA PRO A 276 -8.31 -0.52 14.09
C PRO A 276 -8.60 -1.45 12.90
N GLN A 277 -9.29 -0.97 11.87
CA GLN A 277 -9.57 -1.76 10.67
C GLN A 277 -8.28 -2.15 9.93
N GLU A 278 -7.38 -1.19 9.71
CA GLU A 278 -6.12 -1.44 9.03
C GLU A 278 -5.16 -2.27 9.89
N VAL A 279 -5.11 -2.03 11.20
CA VAL A 279 -4.32 -2.85 12.14
C VAL A 279 -4.84 -4.28 12.19
N ASN A 280 -6.15 -4.49 12.30
CA ASN A 280 -6.74 -5.83 12.30
C ASN A 280 -6.50 -6.56 10.98
N ARG A 281 -6.57 -5.85 9.85
CA ARG A 281 -6.23 -6.41 8.54
C ARG A 281 -4.78 -6.86 8.49
N LEU A 282 -3.86 -6.07 9.04
CA LEU A 282 -2.44 -6.44 9.14
C LEU A 282 -2.23 -7.64 10.06
N VAL A 283 -2.85 -7.65 11.24
CA VAL A 283 -2.77 -8.78 12.18
C VAL A 283 -3.33 -10.05 11.56
N ALA A 284 -4.45 -9.98 10.85
CA ALA A 284 -5.02 -11.13 10.14
C ALA A 284 -4.07 -11.67 9.06
N LEU A 285 -3.38 -10.79 8.34
CA LEU A 285 -2.40 -11.18 7.32
C LEU A 285 -1.10 -11.74 7.92
N LEU A 286 -0.66 -11.20 9.06
CA LEU A 286 0.44 -11.76 9.84
C LEU A 286 0.05 -13.14 10.41
N ALA A 287 -1.18 -13.30 10.88
CA ALA A 287 -1.69 -14.57 11.43
C ALA A 287 -1.86 -15.66 10.36
N MET A 288 -2.08 -15.30 9.09
CA MET A 288 -2.05 -16.25 7.97
C MET A 288 -0.63 -16.77 7.66
N GLN A 289 0.42 -16.17 8.24
CA GLN A 289 1.77 -16.70 8.09
C GLN A 289 2.05 -17.77 9.14
N SER A 290 2.39 -18.96 8.65
CA SER A 290 2.92 -20.00 9.51
C SER A 290 4.28 -19.55 10.08
N PRO A 291 4.48 -19.57 11.42
CA PRO A 291 5.78 -19.26 12.02
C PRO A 291 6.88 -20.26 11.61
N PHE A 292 6.49 -21.40 11.04
CA PHE A 292 7.38 -22.47 10.58
C PHE A 292 7.84 -22.30 9.12
N ARG A 293 7.32 -21.32 8.38
CA ARG A 293 7.74 -21.02 7.01
C ARG A 293 9.05 -20.21 7.00
N LYS A 294 10.16 -20.84 7.39
CA LYS A 294 11.50 -20.25 7.39
C LYS A 294 12.37 -20.84 6.29
N THR A 295 13.32 -20.03 5.80
CA THR A 295 14.35 -20.51 4.86
C THR A 295 15.58 -20.92 5.65
N TYR A 296 16.04 -22.15 5.48
CA TYR A 296 17.30 -22.62 6.05
C TYR A 296 18.47 -22.14 5.18
N ILE A 297 19.49 -21.54 5.81
CA ILE A 297 20.72 -21.12 5.16
C ILE A 297 21.79 -22.16 5.53
N PRO A 298 22.30 -22.96 4.57
CA PRO A 298 23.26 -24.00 4.87
C PRO A 298 24.63 -23.43 5.27
N ASP A 299 25.23 -24.00 6.30
CA ASP A 299 26.63 -23.75 6.63
C ASP A 299 27.53 -24.60 5.70
N PRO A 300 28.50 -24.01 4.98
CA PRO A 300 29.37 -24.75 4.08
C PRO A 300 30.23 -25.82 4.77
N ASN A 301 30.46 -25.72 6.08
CA ASN A 301 31.32 -26.65 6.82
C ASN A 301 30.55 -27.77 7.54
N LEU A 302 29.22 -27.70 7.54
CA LEU A 302 28.37 -28.63 8.29
C LEU A 302 27.36 -29.28 7.34
N PRO A 303 27.35 -30.62 7.21
CA PRO A 303 26.27 -31.29 6.49
C PRO A 303 24.94 -31.04 7.23
N HIS A 304 23.84 -31.11 6.51
CA HIS A 304 22.50 -31.03 7.08
C HIS A 304 21.63 -32.17 6.56
N VAL A 305 20.64 -32.57 7.35
CA VAL A 305 19.71 -33.65 6.99
C VAL A 305 18.32 -33.07 6.74
N LEU A 306 17.71 -33.46 5.63
CA LEU A 306 16.35 -33.09 5.29
C LEU A 306 15.38 -34.23 5.63
N LEU A 307 14.51 -33.99 6.59
CA LEU A 307 13.44 -34.90 7.01
C LEU A 307 12.17 -34.62 6.20
N LEU A 308 11.73 -35.62 5.44
CA LEU A 308 10.53 -35.60 4.60
C LEU A 308 9.57 -36.73 5.00
N GLY A 309 8.29 -36.59 4.67
CA GLY A 309 7.28 -37.65 4.84
C GLY A 309 6.35 -37.41 6.02
N HIS A 310 6.07 -38.46 6.80
CA HIS A 310 5.11 -38.40 7.91
C HIS A 310 5.78 -37.92 9.20
N VAL A 311 6.00 -36.61 9.29
CA VAL A 311 6.61 -35.89 10.43
C VAL A 311 5.56 -35.23 11.35
N ALA A 312 4.29 -35.57 11.21
CA ALA A 312 3.21 -35.02 12.03
C ALA A 312 3.11 -35.66 13.44
N SER A 313 3.65 -36.88 13.60
CA SER A 313 3.57 -37.65 14.84
C SER A 313 4.81 -37.39 15.71
N ALA A 314 4.60 -36.90 16.94
CA ALA A 314 5.69 -36.57 17.86
C ALA A 314 6.49 -37.81 18.31
N SER A 315 5.84 -38.96 18.48
CA SER A 315 6.51 -40.22 18.85
C SER A 315 7.54 -40.67 17.82
N VAL A 316 7.16 -40.67 16.53
CA VAL A 316 8.05 -41.06 15.42
C VAL A 316 9.24 -40.13 15.31
N LEU A 317 9.01 -38.81 15.48
CA LEU A 317 10.07 -37.82 15.49
C LEU A 317 11.00 -37.98 16.70
N LEU A 318 10.45 -38.29 17.87
CA LEU A 318 11.22 -38.53 19.08
C LEU A 318 12.11 -39.77 18.92
N ASP A 319 11.56 -40.89 18.43
CA ASP A 319 12.33 -42.12 18.19
C ASP A 319 13.46 -41.89 17.18
N PHE A 320 13.20 -41.07 16.15
CA PHE A 320 14.25 -40.65 15.22
C PHE A 320 15.31 -39.78 15.91
N PHE A 321 14.92 -38.79 16.70
CA PHE A 321 15.87 -37.87 17.36
C PHE A 321 16.69 -38.55 18.46
N THR A 322 16.11 -39.46 19.24
CA THR A 322 16.83 -40.22 20.26
C THR A 322 17.90 -41.11 19.66
N GLU A 323 17.59 -41.74 18.51
CA GLU A 323 18.55 -42.56 17.77
C GLU A 323 19.59 -41.70 17.04
N PHE A 324 19.17 -40.62 16.38
CA PHE A 324 20.06 -39.78 15.56
C PHE A 324 21.02 -38.93 16.41
N TYR A 325 20.51 -38.29 17.47
CA TYR A 325 21.30 -37.47 18.40
C TYR A 325 21.82 -38.24 19.61
N HIS A 326 21.86 -39.58 19.54
CA HIS A 326 22.39 -40.40 20.64
C HIS A 326 23.85 -40.01 20.95
N PRO A 327 24.26 -39.88 22.23
CA PRO A 327 25.62 -39.47 22.61
C PRO A 327 26.72 -40.41 22.07
N ASP A 328 26.40 -41.68 21.84
CA ASP A 328 27.34 -42.66 21.30
C ASP A 328 27.59 -42.48 19.78
N ARG A 329 26.76 -41.69 19.08
CA ARG A 329 26.97 -41.37 17.66
C ARG A 329 27.97 -40.23 17.52
N ILE A 330 29.23 -40.61 17.40
CA ILE A 330 30.32 -39.69 17.09
C ILE A 330 30.41 -39.50 15.58
N VAL A 331 30.42 -38.25 15.14
CA VAL A 331 30.63 -37.89 13.72
C VAL A 331 32.07 -37.39 13.57
N CYS A 332 32.77 -37.92 12.58
CA CYS A 332 34.09 -37.42 12.20
C CYS A 332 33.90 -36.24 11.24
N GLY A 333 34.29 -35.04 11.67
CA GLY A 333 34.29 -33.86 10.81
C GLY A 333 35.30 -34.00 9.65
N PRO A 334 35.27 -33.10 8.66
CA PRO A 334 36.21 -33.10 7.53
C PRO A 334 37.69 -33.01 7.95
N ASN A 335 37.97 -32.53 9.18
CA ASN A 335 39.31 -32.46 9.77
C ASN A 335 39.71 -33.72 10.57
N GLY A 336 38.89 -34.77 10.59
CA GLY A 336 39.14 -36.01 11.34
C GLY A 336 38.89 -35.92 12.85
N ALA A 337 38.48 -34.76 13.36
CA ALA A 337 38.10 -34.59 14.76
C ALA A 337 36.76 -35.28 15.04
N ALA A 338 36.75 -36.15 16.06
CA ALA A 338 35.56 -36.77 16.60
C ALA A 338 34.75 -35.71 17.38
N SER A 339 33.52 -35.43 16.93
CA SER A 339 32.58 -34.59 17.67
C SER A 339 31.25 -35.31 17.88
N ILE A 340 30.50 -34.87 18.89
CA ILE A 340 29.10 -35.26 19.07
C ILE A 340 28.32 -34.87 17.80
N ASN A 341 27.31 -35.66 17.44
CA ASN A 341 26.48 -35.38 16.28
C ASN A 341 25.68 -34.08 16.46
N ASN A 342 26.18 -32.98 15.88
CA ASN A 342 25.50 -31.68 15.87
C ASN A 342 24.94 -31.32 14.48
N ILE A 343 24.64 -32.34 13.66
CA ILE A 343 24.10 -32.14 12.31
C ILE A 343 22.68 -31.58 12.41
N PRO A 344 22.37 -30.42 11.81
CA PRO A 344 21.03 -29.84 11.84
C PRO A 344 20.06 -30.68 11.00
N CYS A 345 18.92 -31.01 11.60
CA CYS A 345 17.79 -31.64 10.92
C CYS A 345 16.76 -30.59 10.51
N ILE A 346 16.51 -30.47 9.20
CA ILE A 346 15.47 -29.60 8.65
C ILE A 346 14.25 -30.44 8.34
N ILE A 347 13.11 -30.08 8.92
CA ILE A 347 11.83 -30.76 8.67
C ILE A 347 11.06 -29.98 7.61
N MET A 348 10.64 -30.66 6.53
CA MET A 348 9.70 -30.09 5.57
C MET A 348 8.41 -30.92 5.54
N ALA A 349 7.32 -30.28 5.95
CA ALA A 349 5.99 -30.88 6.01
C ALA A 349 4.94 -29.94 5.40
N PRO A 350 3.86 -30.47 4.78
CA PRO A 350 2.78 -29.65 4.23
C PRO A 350 1.80 -29.13 5.29
N VAL A 351 1.90 -29.60 6.54
CA VAL A 351 1.00 -29.27 7.65
C VAL A 351 1.80 -28.65 8.79
N GLU A 352 1.18 -27.73 9.53
CA GLU A 352 1.78 -27.16 10.74
C GLU A 352 1.98 -28.24 11.82
N PRO A 353 3.09 -28.16 12.60
CA PRO A 353 3.34 -29.11 13.66
C PRO A 353 2.30 -29.01 14.79
N SER A 354 1.87 -30.16 15.30
CA SER A 354 1.03 -30.25 16.51
C SER A 354 1.76 -29.68 17.73
N GLU A 355 1.03 -29.36 18.80
CA GLU A 355 1.66 -28.86 20.04
C GLU A 355 2.71 -29.81 20.62
N GLU A 356 2.50 -31.12 20.50
CA GLU A 356 3.46 -32.14 20.93
C GLU A 356 4.77 -32.07 20.13
N VAL A 357 4.68 -31.94 18.80
CA VAL A 357 5.86 -31.78 17.93
C VAL A 357 6.55 -30.44 18.24
N ARG A 358 5.80 -29.37 18.51
CA ARG A 358 6.37 -28.08 18.92
C ARG A 358 7.11 -28.19 20.25
N ALA A 359 6.55 -28.89 21.24
CA ALA A 359 7.20 -29.14 22.52
C ALA A 359 8.50 -29.95 22.35
N LEU A 360 8.48 -30.95 21.45
CA LEU A 360 9.67 -31.73 21.12
C LEU A 360 10.78 -30.88 20.49
N LEU A 361 10.45 -30.00 19.54
CA LEU A 361 11.42 -29.15 18.84
C LEU A 361 12.03 -28.04 19.70
N VAL A 362 11.38 -27.67 20.82
CA VAL A 362 11.90 -26.68 21.78
C VAL A 362 12.77 -27.34 22.85
N ASN A 363 12.80 -28.68 22.92
CA ASN A 363 13.55 -29.40 23.94
C ASN A 363 15.07 -29.13 23.78
N PRO A 364 15.77 -28.66 24.84
CA PRO A 364 17.19 -28.32 24.79
C PRO A 364 18.11 -29.51 24.52
N LEU A 365 17.61 -30.75 24.63
CA LEU A 365 18.37 -31.95 24.27
C LEU A 365 18.52 -32.15 22.75
N PHE A 366 17.70 -31.46 21.94
CA PHE A 366 17.66 -31.60 20.49
C PHE A 366 17.95 -30.27 19.75
N GLN A 367 18.49 -29.26 20.45
CA GLN A 367 19.02 -28.01 19.90
C GLN A 367 20.55 -28.06 19.87
#